data_AF-A0A931X1X4-F1
#
_entry.id   AF-A0A931X1X4-F1
#
_cell.length_a   1.000
_cell.length_b   1.000
_cell.length_c   1.000
_cell.angle_alpha   90.00
_cell.angle_beta   90.00
_cell.angle_gamma   90.00
#
_symmetry.space_group_name_H-M   'P 1'
#
loop_
_entity.id
_entity.type
_entity.pdbx_description
1 polymer ?
#
loop_
_entity_poly.entity_id
_entity_poly.type
_entity_poly.pdbx_seq_one_letter_code
_entity_poly.pdbx_strand_id
1 'polypeptide(L)'
;MRSTGTVARFSLILLVAGTAAGMAHAQSGVGIEVKEVSDSRSRVGNFGGNLELKLVLTGSGLEKVAQARVVVKSATDDKGTALMRGGEPADFRPRDWNMGELSVTLRNPARSAKSLRIAGNVELFVPSKDPSSIVKIDKPLTKLDKPLSAKALKAEKLSFTLLSPKKYEERSGAGKLDDAKIAETRAQAKKEGVSDAEIDAMIELAKALRELGGGTPSEGAVIIAGKEPEMDRILQVRLLKPDGSEVSIPSRSSSTSGGETIMVASPSEPVPPDAVLELTLLTKKSTMSIPFELKNVALP
;
A
#
# COMPACT_ATOMS: atom_id res chain seq x y z
N MET A 1 -53.19 -24.70 22.47
CA MET A 1 -53.02 -25.35 21.16
C MET A 1 -51.89 -24.64 20.43
N ARG A 2 -50.99 -25.42 19.82
CA ARG A 2 -49.70 -25.02 19.27
C ARG A 2 -49.88 -24.15 18.02
N SER A 3 -49.10 -23.08 17.89
CA SER A 3 -48.82 -22.42 16.61
C SER A 3 -47.31 -22.47 16.37
N THR A 4 -46.95 -23.18 15.31
CA THR A 4 -45.61 -23.35 14.75
C THR A 4 -45.33 -22.22 13.76
N GLY A 5 -44.19 -21.53 13.93
CA GLY A 5 -43.68 -20.55 12.97
C GLY A 5 -42.17 -20.70 12.83
N THR A 6 -41.76 -21.28 11.72
CA THR A 6 -40.41 -21.73 11.33
C THR A 6 -39.39 -20.59 11.28
N VAL A 7 -38.28 -20.72 12.00
CA VAL A 7 -37.08 -19.89 11.83
C VAL A 7 -36.13 -20.58 10.85
N ALA A 8 -35.98 -20.02 9.65
CA ALA A 8 -35.03 -20.50 8.66
C ALA A 8 -33.60 -20.16 9.10
N ARG A 9 -32.82 -21.19 9.43
CA ARG A 9 -31.38 -21.10 9.71
C ARG A 9 -30.63 -21.04 8.38
N PHE A 10 -30.08 -19.88 8.03
CA PHE A 10 -29.07 -19.77 6.98
C PHE A 10 -27.75 -20.39 7.49
N SER A 11 -27.37 -21.53 6.94
CA SER A 11 -26.07 -22.15 7.18
C SER A 11 -25.09 -21.64 6.13
N LEU A 12 -24.08 -20.90 6.57
CA LEU A 12 -22.91 -20.52 5.78
C LEU A 12 -22.02 -21.76 5.65
N ILE A 13 -22.00 -22.39 4.47
CA ILE A 13 -21.09 -23.51 4.19
C ILE A 13 -19.80 -22.91 3.63
N LEU A 14 -18.76 -22.89 4.46
CA LEU A 14 -17.39 -22.61 4.07
C LEU A 14 -16.80 -23.91 3.49
N LEU A 15 -16.74 -24.03 2.16
CA LEU A 15 -16.12 -25.19 1.50
C LEU A 15 -14.63 -24.90 1.29
N VAL A 16 -13.78 -25.43 2.18
CA VAL A 16 -12.33 -25.44 1.98
C VAL A 16 -11.99 -26.61 1.06
N ALA A 17 -11.98 -26.37 -0.25
CA ALA A 17 -11.49 -27.32 -1.23
C ALA A 17 -9.98 -27.12 -1.43
N GLY A 18 -9.17 -27.98 -0.82
CA GLY A 18 -7.74 -28.06 -1.07
C GLY A 18 -7.48 -28.79 -2.39
N THR A 19 -7.03 -28.06 -3.41
CA THR A 19 -6.51 -28.64 -4.66
C THR A 19 -5.12 -28.09 -4.96
N ALA A 20 -4.15 -28.99 -5.12
CA ALA A 20 -2.79 -28.70 -5.50
C ALA A 20 -2.75 -28.02 -6.88
N ALA A 21 -2.44 -26.72 -6.92
CA ALA A 21 -2.19 -25.97 -8.14
C ALA A 21 -0.75 -26.18 -8.61
N GLY A 22 -0.56 -26.34 -9.92
CA GLY A 22 0.72 -26.71 -10.53
C GLY A 22 1.86 -25.75 -10.22
N MET A 23 3.00 -26.31 -9.79
CA MET A 23 4.24 -25.60 -9.57
C MET A 23 4.75 -25.01 -10.89
N ALA A 24 4.86 -23.67 -10.94
CA ALA A 24 5.65 -22.99 -11.96
C ALA A 24 7.02 -22.68 -11.35
N HIS A 25 8.05 -23.43 -11.76
CA HIS A 25 9.43 -23.12 -11.39
C HIS A 25 9.91 -21.92 -12.21
N ALA A 26 10.06 -20.77 -11.55
CA ALA A 26 10.78 -19.67 -12.14
C ALA A 26 12.30 -19.92 -12.04
N GLN A 27 13.04 -19.39 -13.01
CA GLN A 27 14.45 -19.61 -13.31
C GLN A 27 15.44 -19.18 -12.18
N SER A 28 14.93 -18.80 -11.01
CA SER A 28 15.65 -18.32 -9.82
C SER A 28 15.52 -19.23 -8.60
N GLY A 29 14.93 -20.43 -8.73
CA GLY A 29 14.71 -21.34 -7.59
C GLY A 29 13.62 -20.86 -6.62
N VAL A 30 12.91 -19.77 -6.94
CA VAL A 30 11.73 -19.26 -6.25
C VAL A 30 10.50 -19.54 -7.11
N GLY A 31 9.47 -20.14 -6.51
CA GLY A 31 8.17 -20.41 -7.11
C GLY A 31 7.07 -19.57 -6.47
N ILE A 32 5.88 -19.63 -7.07
CA ILE A 32 4.64 -19.07 -6.52
C ILE A 32 3.53 -20.10 -6.63
N GLU A 33 2.73 -20.23 -5.57
CA GLU A 33 1.63 -21.17 -5.49
C GLU A 33 0.34 -20.46 -5.09
N VAL A 34 -0.78 -20.97 -5.58
CA VAL A 34 -2.11 -20.49 -5.17
C VAL A 34 -2.49 -21.20 -3.89
N LYS A 35 -2.68 -20.43 -2.82
CA LYS A 35 -3.16 -20.93 -1.54
C LYS A 35 -4.69 -20.94 -1.49
N GLU A 36 -5.32 -19.88 -1.97
CA GLU A 36 -6.76 -19.68 -1.88
C GLU A 36 -7.28 -18.88 -3.08
N VAL A 37 -8.48 -19.22 -3.53
CA VAL A 37 -9.23 -18.46 -4.55
C VAL A 37 -10.61 -18.17 -3.98
N SER A 38 -10.98 -16.89 -3.92
CA SER A 38 -12.26 -16.42 -3.40
C SER A 38 -12.98 -15.60 -4.45
N ASP A 39 -14.14 -16.08 -4.91
CA ASP A 39 -15.01 -15.37 -5.86
C ASP A 39 -16.20 -14.75 -5.10
N SER A 40 -16.11 -13.45 -4.82
CA SER A 40 -17.22 -12.69 -4.24
C SER A 40 -18.01 -12.03 -5.36
N ARG A 41 -19.28 -12.42 -5.52
CA ARG A 41 -20.20 -11.84 -6.52
C ARG A 41 -21.24 -10.89 -5.92
N SER A 42 -21.19 -10.70 -4.61
CA SER A 42 -22.08 -9.80 -3.90
C SER A 42 -21.83 -8.35 -4.33
N ARG A 43 -22.90 -7.61 -4.56
CA ARG A 43 -22.87 -6.16 -4.76
C ARG A 43 -23.48 -5.52 -3.53
N VAL A 44 -22.70 -4.73 -2.80
CA VAL A 44 -23.21 -3.90 -1.69
C VAL A 44 -22.89 -2.45 -2.04
N GLY A 45 -23.92 -1.71 -2.43
CA GLY A 45 -23.76 -0.34 -2.95
C GLY A 45 -22.86 -0.31 -4.18
N ASN A 46 -21.86 0.58 -4.16
CA ASN A 46 -20.88 0.74 -5.26
C ASN A 46 -19.74 -0.28 -5.22
N PHE A 47 -19.66 -1.13 -4.20
CA PHE A 47 -18.66 -2.20 -4.13
C PHE A 47 -19.14 -3.39 -4.96
N GLY A 48 -18.59 -3.48 -6.18
CA GLY A 48 -18.80 -4.63 -7.06
C GLY A 48 -17.98 -5.84 -6.60
N GLY A 49 -18.51 -7.02 -6.89
CA GLY A 49 -17.80 -8.29 -6.66
C GLY A 49 -16.39 -8.32 -7.23
N ASN A 50 -15.54 -9.17 -6.66
CA ASN A 50 -14.16 -9.36 -7.02
C ASN A 50 -13.76 -10.84 -6.93
N LEU A 51 -12.70 -11.19 -7.66
CA LEU A 51 -11.98 -12.45 -7.49
C LEU A 51 -10.69 -12.13 -6.75
N GLU A 52 -10.48 -12.71 -5.57
CA GLU A 52 -9.22 -12.58 -4.82
C GLU A 52 -8.47 -13.91 -4.87
N LEU A 53 -7.17 -13.83 -5.18
CA LEU A 53 -6.24 -14.95 -5.07
C LEU A 53 -5.23 -14.65 -3.98
N LYS A 54 -5.06 -15.58 -3.05
CA LYS A 54 -3.95 -15.55 -2.10
C LYS A 54 -2.86 -16.47 -2.62
N LEU A 55 -1.67 -15.90 -2.73
CA LEU A 55 -0.50 -16.55 -3.29
C LEU A 55 0.58 -16.65 -2.22
N VAL A 56 1.38 -17.72 -2.28
CA VAL A 56 2.54 -17.91 -1.39
C VAL A 56 3.78 -18.15 -2.23
N LEU A 57 4.91 -17.58 -1.81
CA LEU A 57 6.20 -17.86 -2.43
C LEU A 57 6.83 -19.12 -1.84
N THR A 58 7.39 -19.95 -2.72
CA THR A 58 8.07 -21.20 -2.37
C THR A 58 9.50 -21.22 -2.94
N GLY A 59 10.33 -22.15 -2.48
CA GLY A 59 11.69 -22.34 -2.98
C GLY A 59 12.80 -21.69 -2.16
N SER A 60 14.04 -21.83 -2.63
CA SER A 60 15.26 -21.43 -1.92
C SER A 60 15.59 -19.95 -2.10
N GLY A 61 16.23 -19.32 -1.11
CA GLY A 61 16.65 -17.91 -1.19
C GLY A 61 15.62 -16.92 -0.62
N LEU A 62 14.45 -17.39 -0.20
CA LEU A 62 13.39 -16.58 0.40
C LEU A 62 13.79 -16.03 1.78
N GLU A 63 14.77 -16.63 2.44
CA GLU A 63 15.31 -16.16 3.74
C GLU A 63 15.99 -14.79 3.64
N LYS A 64 16.37 -14.36 2.43
CA LYS A 64 16.99 -13.05 2.17
C LYS A 64 15.97 -12.01 1.70
N VAL A 65 14.73 -12.43 1.42
CA VAL A 65 13.66 -11.57 0.92
C VAL A 65 12.96 -10.92 2.09
N ALA A 66 13.11 -9.60 2.22
CA ALA A 66 12.45 -8.85 3.29
C ALA A 66 10.98 -8.58 2.94
N GLN A 67 10.69 -8.23 1.69
CA GLN A 67 9.33 -7.94 1.23
C GLN A 67 9.12 -8.45 -0.20
N ALA A 68 7.87 -8.68 -0.59
CA ALA A 68 7.52 -9.08 -1.95
C ALA A 68 6.20 -8.48 -2.41
N ARG A 69 6.02 -8.36 -3.72
CA ARG A 69 4.72 -8.05 -4.34
C ARG A 69 4.51 -8.85 -5.62
N VAL A 70 3.25 -8.91 -6.05
CA VAL A 70 2.87 -9.52 -7.32
C VAL A 70 2.43 -8.43 -8.28
N VAL A 71 3.04 -8.41 -9.46
CA VAL A 71 2.69 -7.53 -10.57
C VAL A 71 2.08 -8.39 -11.67
N VAL A 72 0.75 -8.40 -11.74
CA VAL A 72 0.04 -9.16 -12.77
C VAL A 72 0.11 -8.41 -14.10
N LYS A 73 0.46 -9.13 -15.17
CA LYS A 73 0.49 -8.60 -16.53
C LYS A 73 -0.71 -9.05 -17.36
N SER A 74 -1.18 -10.26 -17.12
CA SER A 74 -2.39 -10.79 -17.76
C SER A 74 -3.13 -11.75 -16.84
N ALA A 75 -4.45 -11.72 -16.93
CA ALA A 75 -5.33 -12.66 -16.28
C ALA A 75 -6.53 -12.92 -17.18
N THR A 76 -6.78 -14.19 -17.51
CA THR A 76 -7.89 -14.61 -18.37
C THR A 76 -8.55 -15.87 -17.81
N ASP A 77 -9.87 -15.95 -17.88
CA ASP A 77 -10.56 -17.22 -17.61
C ASP A 77 -10.51 -18.16 -18.83
N ASP A 78 -10.95 -19.40 -18.65
CA ASP A 78 -11.02 -20.42 -19.71
C ASP A 78 -12.09 -20.16 -20.78
N LYS A 79 -12.89 -19.10 -20.63
CA LYS A 79 -13.82 -18.58 -21.65
C LYS A 79 -13.24 -17.41 -22.44
N GLY A 80 -12.01 -16.99 -22.13
CA GLY A 80 -11.34 -15.86 -22.78
C GLY A 80 -11.71 -14.49 -22.20
N THR A 81 -12.42 -14.43 -21.07
CA THR A 81 -12.73 -13.17 -20.40
C THR A 81 -11.47 -12.61 -19.76
N ALA A 82 -11.10 -11.37 -20.09
CA ALA A 82 -10.00 -10.67 -19.44
C ALA A 82 -10.41 -10.18 -18.04
N LEU A 83 -9.61 -10.54 -17.03
CA LEU A 83 -9.94 -10.33 -15.61
C LEU A 83 -9.15 -9.18 -14.96
N MET A 84 -8.26 -8.52 -15.69
CA MET A 84 -7.44 -7.43 -15.16
C MET A 84 -8.32 -6.26 -14.68
N ARG A 85 -8.11 -5.82 -13.44
CA ARG A 85 -8.49 -4.48 -13.01
C ARG A 85 -7.28 -3.60 -13.33
N GLY A 86 -7.40 -2.71 -14.32
CA GLY A 86 -6.35 -1.71 -14.54
C GLY A 86 -6.08 -0.94 -13.24
N GLY A 87 -4.85 -0.47 -13.05
CA GLY A 87 -4.44 0.22 -11.83
C GLY A 87 -2.96 0.03 -11.54
N GLU A 88 -2.52 0.63 -10.44
CA GLU A 88 -1.15 0.49 -9.96
C GLU A 88 -0.87 -0.92 -9.43
N PRO A 89 0.40 -1.39 -9.49
CA PRO A 89 0.80 -2.63 -8.86
C PRO A 89 0.51 -2.62 -7.35
N ALA A 90 0.28 -3.80 -6.78
CA ALA A 90 0.15 -3.92 -5.33
C ALA A 90 1.43 -3.43 -4.61
N ASP A 91 1.26 -2.96 -3.37
CA ASP A 91 2.39 -2.61 -2.51
C ASP A 91 3.25 -3.81 -2.16
N PHE A 92 4.52 -3.55 -1.85
CA PHE A 92 5.38 -4.56 -1.22
C PHE A 92 4.82 -4.94 0.16
N ARG A 93 4.75 -6.25 0.41
CA ARG A 93 4.32 -6.82 1.68
C ARG A 93 5.48 -7.50 2.39
N PRO A 94 5.67 -7.27 3.70
CA PRO A 94 6.64 -8.02 4.49
C PRO A 94 6.38 -9.53 4.44
N ARG A 95 7.45 -10.32 4.37
CA ARG A 95 7.36 -11.80 4.31
C ARG A 95 7.03 -12.44 5.64
N ASP A 96 7.31 -11.75 6.75
CA ASP A 96 6.99 -12.17 8.12
C ASP A 96 5.54 -11.88 8.51
N TRP A 97 4.86 -10.98 7.78
CA TRP A 97 3.45 -10.70 7.95
C TRP A 97 2.56 -11.72 7.23
N ASN A 98 1.48 -12.20 7.87
CA ASN A 98 0.52 -13.15 7.30
C ASN A 98 1.17 -14.35 6.57
N MET A 99 2.25 -14.89 7.13
CA MET A 99 3.02 -15.99 6.52
C MET A 99 3.56 -15.70 5.11
N GLY A 100 3.73 -14.42 4.76
CA GLY A 100 4.20 -13.98 3.46
C GLY A 100 3.20 -14.20 2.33
N GLU A 101 1.90 -14.22 2.64
CA GLU A 101 0.81 -14.24 1.68
C GLU A 101 0.76 -12.95 0.85
N LEU A 102 0.56 -13.12 -0.46
CA LEU A 102 0.41 -12.05 -1.42
C LEU A 102 -0.99 -12.13 -2.03
N SER A 103 -1.78 -11.06 -1.89
CA SER A 103 -3.13 -10.99 -2.48
C SER A 103 -3.10 -10.38 -3.88
N VAL A 104 -3.86 -10.97 -4.79
CA VAL A 104 -4.15 -10.43 -6.12
C VAL A 104 -5.66 -10.30 -6.28
N THR A 105 -6.12 -9.09 -6.60
CA THR A 105 -7.54 -8.81 -6.81
C THR A 105 -7.84 -8.59 -8.29
N LEU A 106 -8.74 -9.39 -8.84
CA LEU A 106 -9.18 -9.38 -10.24
C LEU A 106 -10.68 -9.10 -10.36
N ARG A 107 -11.14 -8.88 -11.59
CA ARG A 107 -12.57 -8.88 -11.93
C ARG A 107 -13.13 -10.30 -11.79
N ASN A 108 -14.43 -10.42 -11.55
CA ASN A 108 -15.08 -11.72 -11.53
C ASN A 108 -14.97 -12.40 -12.90
N PRO A 109 -14.77 -13.72 -12.93
CA PRO A 109 -14.75 -14.51 -14.16
C PRO A 109 -16.17 -14.70 -14.74
N ALA A 110 -16.26 -15.23 -15.95
CA ALA A 110 -17.53 -15.67 -16.52
C ALA A 110 -18.19 -16.73 -15.62
N ARG A 111 -19.52 -16.72 -15.50
CA ARG A 111 -20.23 -17.63 -14.59
C ARG A 111 -19.98 -19.11 -14.88
N SER A 112 -19.71 -19.44 -16.13
CA SER A 112 -19.45 -20.80 -16.61
C SER A 112 -17.96 -21.15 -16.71
N ALA A 113 -17.07 -20.22 -16.31
CA ALA A 113 -15.65 -20.49 -16.29
C ALA A 113 -15.31 -21.48 -15.17
N LYS A 114 -14.36 -22.38 -15.42
CA LYS A 114 -13.92 -23.39 -14.44
C LYS A 114 -12.50 -23.15 -13.95
N SER A 115 -11.73 -22.44 -14.76
CA SER A 115 -10.35 -22.17 -14.47
C SER A 115 -9.89 -20.82 -15.01
N LEU A 116 -8.74 -20.38 -14.52
CA LEU A 116 -8.09 -19.15 -14.92
C LEU A 116 -6.60 -19.37 -15.22
N ARG A 117 -6.06 -18.48 -16.03
CA ARG A 117 -4.64 -18.32 -16.31
C ARG A 117 -4.19 -16.94 -15.87
N ILE A 118 -3.10 -16.86 -15.11
CA ILE A 118 -2.48 -15.61 -14.67
C ILE A 118 -1.01 -15.63 -15.03
N ALA A 119 -0.50 -14.54 -15.60
CA ALA A 119 0.92 -14.34 -15.80
C ALA A 119 1.35 -12.96 -15.31
N GLY A 120 2.58 -12.87 -14.83
CA GLY A 120 3.11 -11.64 -14.26
C GLY A 120 4.53 -11.78 -13.79
N ASN A 121 4.93 -10.87 -12.90
CA ASN A 121 6.18 -10.97 -12.16
C ASN A 121 5.89 -11.00 -10.67
N VAL A 122 6.66 -11.79 -9.93
CA VAL A 122 6.88 -11.57 -8.51
C VAL A 122 8.07 -10.64 -8.38
N GLU A 123 7.91 -9.53 -7.67
CA GLU A 123 9.02 -8.66 -7.31
C GLU A 123 9.44 -8.93 -5.88
N LEU A 124 10.71 -9.25 -5.70
CA LEU A 124 11.33 -9.52 -4.41
C LEU A 124 12.25 -8.38 -4.02
N PHE A 125 12.09 -7.89 -2.80
CA PHE A 125 12.99 -6.94 -2.18
C PHE A 125 14.01 -7.67 -1.31
N VAL A 126 15.29 -7.60 -1.71
CA VAL A 126 16.44 -8.22 -1.07
C VAL A 126 17.44 -7.12 -0.71
N PRO A 127 17.29 -6.47 0.46
CA PRO A 127 18.10 -5.29 0.83
C PRO A 127 19.60 -5.60 0.83
N SER A 128 20.00 -6.82 1.22
CA SER A 128 21.42 -7.23 1.27
C SER A 128 22.13 -7.20 -0.10
N LYS A 129 21.39 -7.12 -1.22
CA LYS A 129 21.98 -6.99 -2.56
C LYS A 129 22.47 -5.59 -2.87
N ASP A 130 22.01 -4.59 -2.14
CA ASP A 130 22.45 -3.21 -2.31
C ASP A 130 22.62 -2.52 -0.96
N PRO A 131 23.84 -2.18 -0.54
CA PRO A 131 24.05 -1.41 0.69
C PRO A 131 23.35 -0.04 0.67
N SER A 132 23.00 0.48 -0.51
CA SER A 132 22.24 1.74 -0.66
C SER A 132 20.75 1.59 -0.34
N SER A 133 20.25 0.36 -0.16
CA SER A 133 18.88 0.09 0.25
C SER A 133 18.62 0.41 1.73
N ILE A 134 19.66 0.59 2.55
CA ILE A 134 19.53 0.99 3.94
C ILE A 134 20.27 2.30 4.13
N VAL A 135 19.53 3.36 4.46
CA VAL A 135 20.08 4.70 4.69
C VAL A 135 19.95 5.06 6.14
N LYS A 136 21.08 5.24 6.81
CA LYS A 136 21.14 5.71 8.20
C LYS A 136 21.48 7.20 8.23
N ILE A 137 20.72 7.95 9.01
CA ILE A 137 20.87 9.39 9.17
C ILE A 137 20.97 9.67 10.67
N ASP A 138 22.19 9.96 11.12
CA ASP A 138 22.43 10.28 12.53
C ASP A 138 21.83 11.64 12.88
N LYS A 139 21.34 11.75 14.11
CA LYS A 139 20.82 12.99 14.70
C LYS A 139 19.81 13.68 13.78
N PRO A 140 18.74 12.99 13.34
CA PRO A 140 17.83 13.48 12.29
C PRO A 140 17.15 14.80 12.68
N LEU A 141 16.85 15.00 13.96
CA LEU A 141 16.22 16.22 14.48
C LEU A 141 17.11 17.48 14.36
N THR A 142 18.42 17.31 14.18
CA THR A 142 19.34 18.43 13.92
C THR A 142 19.35 18.86 12.45
N LYS A 143 18.72 18.07 11.57
CA LYS A 143 18.71 18.22 10.11
C LYS A 143 17.35 18.65 9.57
N LEU A 144 16.46 19.13 10.45
CA LEU A 144 15.14 19.63 10.05
C LEU A 144 15.27 20.76 9.04
N ASP A 145 14.28 20.81 8.16
CA ASP A 145 14.04 21.78 7.09
C ASP A 145 15.16 21.85 6.03
N LYS A 146 16.07 20.88 6.04
CA LYS A 146 17.18 20.75 5.09
C LYS A 146 17.07 19.42 4.33
N PRO A 147 17.45 19.38 3.04
CA PRO A 147 17.56 18.13 2.32
C PRO A 147 18.49 17.15 3.03
N LEU A 148 18.02 15.92 3.20
CA LEU A 148 18.78 14.83 3.76
C LEU A 148 19.93 14.47 2.83
N SER A 149 21.14 14.48 3.36
CA SER A 149 22.35 14.13 2.62
C SER A 149 22.91 12.81 3.15
N ALA A 150 22.83 11.77 2.32
CA ALA A 150 23.48 10.48 2.55
C ALA A 150 24.03 9.93 1.22
N LYS A 151 25.12 9.15 1.28
CA LYS A 151 25.77 8.58 0.09
C LYS A 151 24.78 7.77 -0.77
N ALA A 152 23.95 6.97 -0.11
CA ALA A 152 22.93 6.14 -0.74
C ALA A 152 21.84 6.98 -1.45
N LEU A 153 21.34 8.04 -0.81
CA LEU A 153 20.35 8.95 -1.42
C LEU A 153 20.91 9.60 -2.68
N LYS A 154 22.18 10.05 -2.65
CA LYS A 154 22.85 10.65 -3.81
C LYS A 154 23.04 9.63 -4.95
N ALA A 155 23.42 8.39 -4.63
CA ALA A 155 23.59 7.33 -5.61
C ALA A 155 22.29 7.01 -6.36
N GLU A 156 21.17 7.06 -5.64
CA GLU A 156 19.83 6.78 -6.17
C GLU A 156 19.08 8.03 -6.67
N LYS A 157 19.73 9.21 -6.61
CA LYS A 157 19.19 10.53 -6.99
C LYS A 157 17.88 10.86 -6.25
N LEU A 158 17.81 10.49 -4.98
CA LEU A 158 16.67 10.74 -4.09
C LEU A 158 16.90 11.99 -3.25
N SER A 159 15.84 12.78 -3.06
CA SER A 159 15.88 14.02 -2.28
C SER A 159 14.71 14.08 -1.30
N PHE A 160 14.98 13.73 -0.05
CA PHE A 160 14.03 13.84 1.05
C PHE A 160 14.38 15.00 1.97
N THR A 161 13.39 15.59 2.62
CA THR A 161 13.56 16.64 3.64
C THR A 161 12.84 16.20 4.90
N LEU A 162 13.48 16.34 6.06
CA LEU A 162 12.76 16.24 7.33
C LEU A 162 12.14 17.59 7.65
N LEU A 163 10.83 17.64 7.90
CA LEU A 163 10.13 18.89 8.19
C LEU A 163 10.04 19.12 9.70
N SER A 164 10.26 20.35 10.14
CA SER A 164 9.80 20.80 11.45
C SER A 164 8.27 20.92 11.46
N PRO A 165 7.61 20.91 12.64
CA PRO A 165 6.16 21.10 12.73
C PRO A 165 5.68 22.36 12.00
N LYS A 166 6.41 23.48 12.14
CA LYS A 166 6.11 24.74 11.44
C LYS A 166 6.18 24.58 9.92
N LYS A 167 7.25 23.95 9.40
CA LYS A 167 7.41 23.72 7.96
C LYS A 167 6.37 22.73 7.42
N TYR A 168 5.97 21.77 8.24
CA TYR A 168 4.88 20.85 7.92
C TYR A 168 3.57 21.62 7.77
N GLU A 169 3.21 22.52 8.69
CA GLU A 169 2.00 23.34 8.55
C GLU A 169 2.05 24.20 7.26
N GLU A 170 3.20 24.82 6.97
CA GLU A 170 3.43 25.58 5.73
C GLU A 170 3.24 24.72 4.47
N ARG A 171 3.74 23.47 4.45
CA ARG A 171 3.75 22.59 3.26
C ARG A 171 2.54 21.67 3.12
N SER A 172 2.03 21.13 4.22
CA SER A 172 0.83 20.26 4.23
C SER A 172 -0.44 21.02 3.85
N GLY A 173 -0.35 22.35 3.74
CA GLY A 173 -1.47 23.19 3.37
C GLY A 173 -2.61 23.04 4.36
N ALA A 174 -2.29 22.91 5.66
CA ALA A 174 -3.25 23.04 6.74
C ALA A 174 -3.86 24.45 6.67
N GLY A 175 -4.84 24.64 5.77
CA GLY A 175 -5.62 25.87 5.67
C GLY A 175 -6.09 26.38 4.31
N LYS A 176 -5.87 25.74 3.14
CA LYS A 176 -6.47 26.26 1.89
C LYS A 176 -7.21 25.20 1.06
N LEU A 177 -8.51 25.08 1.32
CA LEU A 177 -9.47 25.34 0.24
C LEU A 177 -9.25 26.81 -0.11
N ASP A 178 -8.34 27.08 -1.06
CA ASP A 178 -8.19 28.44 -1.56
C ASP A 178 -9.46 28.81 -2.34
N ASP A 179 -9.70 30.10 -2.50
CA ASP A 179 -10.87 30.60 -3.22
C ASP A 179 -10.97 30.00 -4.64
N ALA A 180 -9.83 29.62 -5.22
CA ALA A 180 -9.74 28.93 -6.50
C ALA A 180 -10.37 27.52 -6.47
N LYS A 181 -9.98 26.66 -5.52
CA LYS A 181 -10.58 25.32 -5.37
C LYS A 181 -12.04 25.38 -4.92
N ILE A 182 -12.40 26.36 -4.09
CA ILE A 182 -13.80 26.61 -3.72
C ILE A 182 -14.61 27.00 -4.97
N ALA A 183 -14.10 27.92 -5.79
CA ALA A 183 -14.75 28.37 -7.01
C ALA A 183 -14.87 27.24 -8.05
N GLU A 184 -13.83 26.41 -8.20
CA GLU A 184 -13.85 25.23 -9.07
C GLU A 184 -14.87 24.21 -8.60
N THR A 185 -14.90 23.89 -7.30
CA THR A 185 -15.89 22.97 -6.70
C THR A 185 -17.31 23.51 -6.88
N ARG A 186 -17.52 24.81 -6.66
CA ARG A 186 -18.81 25.47 -6.92
C ARG A 186 -19.21 25.40 -8.39
N ALA A 187 -18.29 25.65 -9.31
CA ALA A 187 -18.57 25.60 -10.75
C ALA A 187 -18.89 24.17 -11.23
N GLN A 188 -18.18 23.17 -10.70
CA GLN A 188 -18.40 21.76 -11.02
C GLN A 188 -19.75 21.28 -10.47
N ALA A 189 -20.03 21.53 -9.19
CA ALA A 189 -21.28 21.08 -8.57
C ALA A 189 -22.52 21.78 -9.14
N LYS A 190 -22.40 23.05 -9.57
CA LYS A 190 -23.46 23.73 -10.36
C LYS A 190 -23.75 23.05 -11.68
N LYS A 191 -22.72 22.57 -12.40
CA LYS A 191 -22.90 21.81 -13.64
C LYS A 191 -23.60 20.47 -13.41
N GLU A 192 -23.44 19.90 -12.22
CA GLU A 192 -24.10 18.66 -11.80
C GLU A 192 -25.50 18.89 -11.20
N GLY A 193 -25.98 20.14 -11.19
CA GLY A 193 -27.33 20.50 -10.73
C GLY A 193 -27.51 20.57 -9.22
N VAL A 194 -26.40 20.61 -8.46
CA VAL A 194 -26.42 20.74 -7.00
C VAL A 194 -26.79 22.17 -6.62
N SER A 195 -27.61 22.34 -5.58
CA SER A 195 -28.04 23.67 -5.11
C SER A 195 -26.90 24.43 -4.40
N ASP A 196 -26.92 25.77 -4.46
CA ASP A 196 -25.91 26.60 -3.78
C ASP A 196 -25.80 26.31 -2.27
N ALA A 197 -26.94 26.03 -1.62
CA ALA A 197 -26.98 25.70 -0.20
C ALA A 197 -26.31 24.35 0.13
N GLU A 198 -26.49 23.33 -0.73
CA GLU A 198 -25.83 22.04 -0.57
C GLU A 198 -24.33 22.13 -0.85
N ILE A 199 -23.93 22.92 -1.85
CA ILE A 199 -22.51 23.16 -2.15
C ILE A 199 -21.81 23.82 -0.97
N ASP A 200 -22.44 24.83 -0.36
CA ASP A 200 -21.89 25.52 0.81
C ASP A 200 -21.82 24.59 2.02
N ALA A 201 -22.85 23.76 2.25
CA ALA A 201 -22.82 22.74 3.29
C ALA A 201 -21.70 21.69 3.07
N MET A 202 -21.46 21.27 1.82
CA MET A 202 -20.36 20.35 1.47
C MET A 202 -18.98 21.00 1.69
N ILE A 203 -18.82 22.27 1.34
CA ILE A 203 -17.57 23.01 1.58
C ILE A 203 -17.32 23.16 3.08
N GLU A 204 -18.33 23.52 3.86
CA GLU A 204 -18.22 23.63 5.32
C GLU A 204 -17.96 22.27 5.98
N LEU A 205 -18.60 21.20 5.52
CA LEU A 205 -18.31 19.84 5.97
C LEU A 205 -16.88 19.42 5.59
N ALA A 206 -16.40 19.76 4.40
CA ALA A 206 -15.02 19.49 3.98
C ALA A 206 -14.01 20.28 4.81
N LYS A 207 -14.31 21.53 5.19
CA LYS A 207 -13.51 22.31 6.15
C LYS A 207 -13.49 21.64 7.52
N ALA A 208 -14.65 21.29 8.06
CA ALA A 208 -14.78 20.65 9.37
C ALA A 208 -14.10 19.26 9.44
N LEU A 209 -14.27 18.42 8.41
CA LEU A 209 -13.57 17.14 8.29
C LEU A 209 -12.05 17.32 8.15
N ARG A 210 -11.59 18.40 7.53
CA ARG A 210 -10.17 18.73 7.43
C ARG A 210 -9.60 19.25 8.75
N GLU A 211 -10.37 20.02 9.52
CA GLU A 211 -10.02 20.39 10.89
C GLU A 211 -9.95 19.16 11.82
N LEU A 212 -10.82 18.16 11.60
CA LEU A 212 -10.81 16.88 12.31
C LEU A 212 -9.71 15.91 11.82
N GLY A 213 -9.33 15.95 10.55
CA GLY A 213 -8.37 15.03 9.91
C GLY A 213 -6.94 15.57 9.77
N GLY A 214 -6.74 16.87 10.00
CA GLY A 214 -5.46 17.58 9.92
C GLY A 214 -4.85 17.85 11.28
N GLY A 215 -4.87 16.86 12.17
CA GLY A 215 -4.24 17.00 13.49
C GLY A 215 -2.79 17.47 13.35
N THR A 216 -2.38 18.39 14.22
CA THR A 216 -0.96 18.72 14.38
C THR A 216 -0.20 17.42 14.66
N PRO A 217 0.92 17.17 13.95
CA PRO A 217 1.73 15.99 14.23
C PRO A 217 2.08 15.96 15.72
N SER A 218 2.09 14.76 16.31
CA SER A 218 2.48 14.61 17.71
C SER A 218 3.84 15.27 17.97
N GLU A 219 4.04 15.78 19.17
CA GLU A 219 5.35 16.30 19.56
C GLU A 219 6.42 15.20 19.38
N GLY A 220 7.49 15.51 18.65
CA GLY A 220 8.52 14.52 18.29
C GLY A 220 8.21 13.67 17.06
N ALA A 221 7.13 13.95 16.31
CA ALA A 221 6.86 13.28 15.04
C ALA A 221 8.01 13.49 14.03
N VAL A 222 8.30 12.44 13.27
CA VAL A 222 9.27 12.48 12.17
C VAL A 222 8.51 12.64 10.87
N ILE A 223 8.66 13.81 10.28
CA ILE A 223 7.91 14.22 9.10
C ILE A 223 8.86 14.24 7.91
N ILE A 224 8.63 13.36 6.93
CA ILE A 224 9.46 13.22 5.73
C ILE A 224 8.69 13.74 4.53
N ALA A 225 9.27 14.66 3.78
CA ALA A 225 8.71 15.18 2.54
C ALA A 225 9.63 14.92 1.35
N GLY A 226 9.04 14.66 0.19
CA GLY A 226 9.74 14.44 -1.07
C GLY A 226 8.76 14.36 -2.23
N LYS A 227 9.28 14.18 -3.46
CA LYS A 227 8.42 13.95 -4.62
C LYS A 227 7.74 12.59 -4.50
N GLU A 228 6.50 12.48 -4.96
CA GLU A 228 5.71 11.25 -4.88
C GLU A 228 6.46 10.00 -5.40
N PRO A 229 7.02 9.98 -6.64
CA PRO A 229 7.74 8.79 -7.13
C PRO A 229 9.00 8.44 -6.34
N GLU A 230 9.57 9.41 -5.61
CA GLU A 230 10.72 9.19 -4.74
C GLU A 230 10.27 8.61 -3.39
N MET A 231 9.14 9.09 -2.86
CA MET A 231 8.57 8.66 -1.59
C MET A 231 8.00 7.23 -1.67
N ASP A 232 7.47 6.82 -2.82
CA ASP A 232 7.04 5.43 -3.07
C ASP A 232 8.18 4.41 -2.99
N ARG A 233 9.43 4.88 -3.05
CA ARG A 233 10.61 4.03 -2.89
C ARG A 233 10.94 3.79 -1.42
N ILE A 234 10.27 4.42 -0.46
CA ILE A 234 10.50 4.20 0.98
C ILE A 234 9.62 3.05 1.47
N LEU A 235 10.20 1.86 1.57
CA LEU A 235 9.51 0.65 2.06
C LEU A 235 9.30 0.67 3.57
N GLN A 236 10.28 1.18 4.33
CA GLN A 236 10.22 1.22 5.78
C GLN A 236 10.94 2.45 6.33
N VAL A 237 10.41 2.96 7.44
CA VAL A 237 11.00 4.03 8.25
C VAL A 237 11.15 3.49 9.66
N ARG A 238 12.37 3.54 10.19
CA ARG A 238 12.66 3.17 11.59
C ARG A 238 13.41 4.29 12.29
N LEU A 239 13.22 4.37 13.60
CA LEU A 239 13.96 5.26 14.47
C LEU A 239 14.72 4.40 15.47
N LEU A 240 16.04 4.48 15.46
CA LEU A 240 16.89 3.70 16.33
C LEU A 240 17.48 4.60 17.42
N LYS A 241 17.40 4.16 18.67
CA LYS A 241 18.09 4.77 19.80
C LYS A 241 19.61 4.54 19.68
N PRO A 242 20.43 5.25 20.46
CA PRO A 242 21.90 5.09 20.45
C PRO A 242 22.37 3.67 20.80
N ASP A 243 21.59 2.96 21.63
CA ASP A 243 21.83 1.57 22.01
C ASP A 243 21.41 0.57 20.91
N GLY A 244 20.86 1.05 19.79
CA GLY A 244 20.39 0.26 18.66
C GLY A 244 18.96 -0.27 18.79
N SER A 245 18.28 -0.04 19.92
CA SER A 245 16.87 -0.40 20.08
C SER A 245 15.95 0.50 19.25
N GLU A 246 14.80 -0.01 18.84
CA GLU A 246 13.86 0.74 17.99
C GLU A 246 12.88 1.55 18.84
N VAL A 247 12.68 2.82 18.48
CA VAL A 247 11.60 3.67 18.99
C VAL A 247 10.32 3.23 18.29
N SER A 248 9.29 2.87 19.06
CA SER A 248 8.03 2.41 18.49
C SER A 248 7.30 3.55 17.74
N ILE A 249 6.87 3.25 16.52
CA ILE A 249 6.08 4.16 15.65
C ILE A 249 4.70 3.52 15.44
N PRO A 250 3.75 3.70 16.36
CA PRO A 250 2.43 3.06 16.27
C PRO A 250 1.56 3.62 15.12
N SER A 251 1.85 4.82 14.65
CA SER A 251 1.08 5.47 13.59
C SER A 251 1.99 6.06 12.52
N ARG A 252 1.67 5.77 11.27
CA ARG A 252 2.28 6.35 10.07
C ARG A 252 1.17 6.74 9.12
N SER A 253 1.20 7.96 8.64
CA SER A 253 0.30 8.45 7.61
C SER A 253 1.09 9.11 6.48
N SER A 254 0.50 9.17 5.30
CA SER A 254 1.04 9.89 4.16
C SER A 254 -0.06 10.62 3.43
N SER A 255 0.24 11.82 2.96
CA SER A 255 -0.64 12.62 2.10
C SER A 255 0.15 13.08 0.88
N THR A 256 -0.50 13.03 -0.28
CA THR A 256 0.09 13.46 -1.55
C THR A 256 -0.74 14.61 -2.12
N SER A 257 -0.07 15.69 -2.49
CA SER A 257 -0.70 16.86 -3.10
C SER A 257 0.29 17.56 -4.02
N GLY A 258 -0.12 17.85 -5.26
CA GLY A 258 0.72 18.59 -6.21
C GLY A 258 2.04 17.89 -6.59
N GLY A 259 2.09 16.55 -6.52
CA GLY A 259 3.29 15.76 -6.81
C GLY A 259 4.33 15.71 -5.68
N GLU A 260 4.04 16.32 -4.52
CA GLU A 260 4.79 16.14 -3.28
C GLU A 260 4.02 15.20 -2.34
N THR A 261 4.74 14.30 -1.69
CA THR A 261 4.22 13.42 -0.66
C THR A 261 4.87 13.77 0.67
N ILE A 262 4.03 13.93 1.69
CA ILE A 262 4.44 14.16 3.06
C ILE A 262 4.01 12.97 3.89
N MET A 263 4.96 12.40 4.62
CA MET A 263 4.77 11.25 5.48
C MET A 263 5.02 11.65 6.93
N VAL A 264 4.08 11.34 7.81
CA VAL A 264 4.17 11.61 9.24
C VAL A 264 4.29 10.29 9.96
N ALA A 265 5.44 10.04 10.58
CA ALA A 265 5.64 8.96 11.53
C ALA A 265 5.51 9.53 12.95
N SER A 266 4.56 9.00 13.73
CA SER A 266 4.26 9.46 15.09
C SER A 266 4.78 8.43 16.10
N PRO A 267 5.92 8.68 16.75
CA PRO A 267 6.49 7.80 17.76
C PRO A 267 5.63 7.76 19.04
N SER A 268 5.67 6.64 19.78
CA SER A 268 4.96 6.52 21.07
C SER A 268 5.68 7.21 22.23
N GLU A 269 6.96 7.55 22.05
CA GLU A 269 7.83 8.19 23.04
C GLU A 269 8.68 9.27 22.35
N PRO A 270 9.18 10.28 23.10
CA PRO A 270 10.05 11.31 22.52
C PRO A 270 11.28 10.70 21.85
N VAL A 271 11.56 11.15 20.62
CA VAL A 271 12.72 10.69 19.85
C VAL A 271 14.00 11.24 20.50
N PRO A 272 14.96 10.39 20.89
CA PRO A 272 16.23 10.86 21.44
C PRO A 272 16.97 11.79 20.45
N PRO A 273 17.65 12.86 20.92
CA PRO A 273 18.37 13.79 20.05
C PRO A 273 19.48 13.13 19.22
N ASP A 274 20.04 12.03 19.72
CA ASP A 274 21.08 11.21 19.12
C ASP A 274 20.57 9.92 18.46
N ALA A 275 19.25 9.82 18.27
CA ALA A 275 18.65 8.76 17.48
C ALA A 275 19.19 8.73 16.03
N VAL A 276 18.99 7.60 15.37
CA VAL A 276 19.30 7.38 13.96
C VAL A 276 17.99 7.14 13.23
N LEU A 277 17.71 7.95 12.21
CA LEU A 277 16.65 7.66 11.25
C LEU A 277 17.18 6.66 10.24
N GLU A 278 16.52 5.50 10.13
CA GLU A 278 16.84 4.49 9.13
C GLU A 278 15.71 4.41 8.10
N LEU A 279 16.05 4.62 6.84
CA LEU A 279 15.15 4.47 5.70
C LEU A 279 15.53 3.20 4.93
N THR A 280 14.56 2.33 4.71
CA THR A 280 14.70 1.19 3.81
C THR A 280 14.15 1.56 2.45
N LEU A 281 15.01 1.57 1.45
CA LEU A 281 14.74 2.07 0.12
C LEU A 281 14.70 0.96 -0.92
N LEU A 282 13.70 1.02 -1.79
CA LEU A 282 13.63 0.24 -3.02
C LEU A 282 14.64 0.81 -4.03
N THR A 283 15.74 0.10 -4.22
CA THR A 283 16.73 0.40 -5.27
C THR A 283 16.62 -0.61 -6.41
N LYS A 284 17.20 -0.27 -7.56
CA LYS A 284 17.22 -1.18 -8.71
C LYS A 284 17.99 -2.46 -8.41
N LYS A 285 19.05 -2.38 -7.60
CA LYS A 285 19.92 -3.52 -7.25
C LYS A 285 19.36 -4.36 -6.11
N SER A 286 18.53 -3.78 -5.24
CA SER A 286 17.85 -4.49 -4.15
C SER A 286 16.59 -5.24 -4.61
N THR A 287 16.19 -5.10 -5.88
CA THR A 287 14.93 -5.66 -6.38
C THR A 287 15.20 -6.74 -7.42
N MET A 288 14.50 -7.86 -7.30
CA MET A 288 14.51 -8.93 -8.30
C MET A 288 13.12 -9.09 -8.88
N SER A 289 13.01 -9.20 -10.19
CA SER A 289 11.75 -9.49 -10.87
C SER A 289 11.82 -10.91 -11.42
N ILE A 290 10.86 -11.74 -11.02
CA ILE A 290 10.81 -13.16 -11.37
C ILE A 290 9.51 -13.41 -12.11
N PRO A 291 9.55 -13.78 -13.40
CA PRO A 291 8.33 -14.05 -14.15
C PRO A 291 7.67 -15.32 -13.64
N PHE A 292 6.34 -15.34 -13.65
CA PHE A 292 5.55 -16.53 -13.33
C PHE A 292 4.36 -16.66 -14.28
N GLU A 293 3.89 -17.90 -14.43
CA GLU A 293 2.66 -18.22 -15.13
C GLU A 293 1.93 -19.33 -14.37
N LEU A 294 0.72 -19.06 -13.89
CA LEU A 294 -0.17 -20.02 -13.26
C LEU A 294 -1.24 -20.42 -14.27
N LYS A 295 -1.32 -21.71 -14.60
CA LYS A 295 -2.29 -22.27 -15.53
C LYS A 295 -3.30 -23.13 -14.80
N ASN A 296 -4.53 -23.15 -15.31
CA ASN A 296 -5.61 -24.02 -14.84
C ASN A 296 -5.88 -23.86 -13.33
N VAL A 297 -5.76 -22.63 -12.80
CA VAL A 297 -6.10 -22.36 -11.41
C VAL A 297 -7.62 -22.51 -11.29
N ALA A 298 -8.06 -23.42 -10.42
CA ALA A 298 -9.47 -23.75 -10.26
C ALA A 298 -10.25 -22.57 -9.69
N LEU A 299 -11.44 -22.34 -10.23
CA LEU A 299 -12.41 -21.40 -9.68
C LEU A 299 -13.35 -22.13 -8.70
N PRO A 300 -13.81 -21.47 -7.63
CA PRO A 300 -14.77 -22.02 -6.68
C PRO A 300 -16.18 -22.19 -7.28
#